data_AF-A0A954R770-F1
#
_entry.id   AF-A0A954R770-F1
#
_cell.length_a   1.000
_cell.length_b   1.000
_cell.length_c   1.000
_cell.angle_alpha   90.00
_cell.angle_beta   90.00
_cell.angle_gamma   90.00
#
_symmetry.space_group_name_H-M   'P 1'
#
loop_
_entity.id
_entity.type
_entity.pdbx_description
1 polymer ?
#
loop_
_entity_poly.entity_id
_entity_poly.type
_entity_poly.pdbx_seq_one_letter_code
_entity_poly.pdbx_strand_id
1 'polypeptide(L)' 'MIQLTEDQRKLVQEGNAIPVRDNGDDFVLIRRDLFEQLQRAEYDRSSWSADDLDLVREESVGLLDQFGKLP' A
#
# COMPACT_ATOMS: atom_id res chain seq x y z
N MET A 1 -11.23 -4.98 11.81
CA MET A 1 -9.80 -5.26 12.06
C MET A 1 -9.38 -6.18 10.94
N ILE A 2 -8.61 -5.67 10.00
CA ILE A 2 -8.30 -6.37 8.75
C ILE A 2 -7.46 -7.60 9.07
N GLN A 3 -8.00 -8.81 8.85
CA GLN A 3 -7.25 -10.05 8.98
C GLN A 3 -6.62 -10.41 7.64
N LEU A 4 -5.29 -10.33 7.58
CA LEU A 4 -4.53 -10.79 6.42
C LEU A 4 -4.21 -12.28 6.53
N THR A 5 -4.37 -12.98 5.42
CA THR A 5 -3.80 -14.32 5.20
C THR A 5 -2.28 -14.28 5.26
N GLU A 6 -1.63 -15.44 5.48
CA GLU A 6 -0.16 -15.53 5.50
C GLU A 6 0.45 -15.08 4.16
N ASP A 7 -0.16 -15.44 3.04
CA ASP A 7 0.27 -15.02 1.70
C ASP A 7 0.17 -13.50 1.54
N GLN A 8 -0.93 -12.89 2.00
CA GLN A 8 -1.07 -11.43 1.96
C GLN A 8 -0.04 -10.73 2.87
N ARG A 9 0.26 -11.29 4.05
CA ARG A 9 1.31 -10.71 4.91
C ARG A 9 2.67 -10.76 4.22
N LYS A 10 3.00 -11.88 3.58
CA LYS A 10 4.26 -12.06 2.88
C LYS A 10 4.39 -11.07 1.71
N LEU A 11 3.33 -10.90 0.94
CA LEU A 11 3.29 -9.94 -0.17
C LEU A 11 3.51 -8.50 0.31
N VAL A 12 2.88 -8.07 1.41
CA VAL A 12 3.11 -6.73 2.00
C VAL A 12 4.55 -6.58 2.50
N GLN A 13 5.13 -7.63 3.09
CA GLN A 13 6.53 -7.61 3.55
C GLN A 13 7.51 -7.48 2.38
N GLU A 14 7.22 -8.17 1.27
CA GLU A 14 7.97 -8.07 0.00
C GLU A 14 7.78 -6.71 -0.68
N GLY A 15 6.87 -5.87 -0.17
CA GLY A 15 6.61 -4.50 -0.60
C GLY A 15 5.31 -4.33 -1.38
N ASN A 16 4.69 -5.42 -1.83
CA ASN A 16 3.50 -5.34 -2.69
C ASN A 16 2.33 -4.67 -1.98
N ALA A 17 1.66 -3.76 -2.68
CA ALA A 17 0.38 -3.25 -2.26
C ALA A 17 -0.72 -4.30 -2.46
N ILE A 18 -1.57 -4.48 -1.46
CA ILE A 18 -2.63 -5.48 -1.48
C ILE A 18 -3.98 -4.81 -1.30
N PRO A 19 -4.92 -4.99 -2.24
CA PRO A 19 -6.28 -4.55 -2.05
C PRO A 19 -6.96 -5.44 -1.01
N VAL A 20 -7.65 -4.84 -0.05
CA VAL A 20 -8.38 -5.53 1.00
C VAL A 20 -9.72 -4.85 1.20
N ARG A 21 -10.78 -5.64 1.36
CA ARG A 21 -12.12 -5.13 1.65
C ARG A 21 -12.48 -5.46 3.09
N ASP A 22 -12.84 -4.46 3.90
CA ASP A 22 -13.32 -4.63 5.28
C ASP A 22 -14.61 -3.83 5.45
N ASN A 23 -15.65 -4.45 5.99
CA ASN A 23 -16.97 -3.83 6.24
C ASN A 23 -17.62 -3.08 5.05
N GLY A 24 -17.31 -3.47 3.81
CA GLY A 24 -17.85 -2.86 2.59
C GLY A 24 -17.00 -1.72 2.03
N ASP A 25 -15.94 -1.34 2.73
CA ASP A 25 -14.96 -0.35 2.29
C ASP A 25 -13.75 -1.03 1.66
N ASP A 26 -13.23 -0.41 0.60
CA ASP A 26 -12.02 -0.84 -0.10
C ASP A 26 -10.80 -0.12 0.48
N PHE A 27 -9.77 -0.90 0.81
CA PHE A 27 -8.50 -0.44 1.36
C PHE A 27 -7.34 -0.97 0.52
N VAL A 28 -6.23 -0.25 0.53
CA VAL A 28 -4.95 -0.76 0.01
C VAL A 28 -3.96 -0.81 1.16
N LEU A 29 -3.47 -2.01 1.44
CA LEU A 29 -2.41 -2.21 2.43
C LEU A 29 -1.07 -2.19 1.75
N ILE A 30 -0.18 -1.34 2.27
CA ILE A 30 1.19 -1.20 1.81
C ILE A 30 2.16 -1.34 2.98
N ARG A 31 3.43 -1.57 2.66
CA ARG A 31 4.50 -1.60 3.67
C ARG A 31 4.64 -0.22 4.34
N ARG A 32 4.92 -0.22 5.64
CA ARG A 32 4.92 1.00 6.46
C ARG A 32 5.93 2.05 5.98
N ASP A 33 7.12 1.62 5.60
CA ASP A 33 8.17 2.49 5.07
C ASP A 33 7.77 3.13 3.73
N LEU A 34 7.10 2.39 2.86
CA LEU A 34 6.54 2.92 1.62
C LEU A 34 5.45 3.96 1.92
N PHE A 35 4.58 3.69 2.89
CA PHE A 35 3.59 4.67 3.35
C PHE A 35 4.25 5.94 3.91
N GLU A 36 5.30 5.80 4.73
CA GLU A 36 6.02 6.96 5.28
C GLU A 36 6.72 7.80 4.20
N GLN A 37 7.09 7.21 3.06
CA GLN A 37 7.65 7.92 1.92
C GLN A 37 6.57 8.57 1.03
N LEU A 38 5.50 7.84 0.73
CA LEU A 38 4.31 8.38 0.04
C LEU A 38 3.73 9.58 0.79
N GLN A 39 3.71 9.50 2.14
CA GLN A 39 3.26 10.59 2.99
C GLN A 39 4.09 11.87 2.86
N ARG A 40 5.37 11.74 2.51
CA ARG A 40 6.27 12.88 2.30
C ARG A 40 6.19 13.45 0.89
N ALA A 41 5.86 12.61 -0.08
CA ALA A 41 5.82 12.99 -1.48
C ALA A 41 4.55 13.79 -1.78
N GLU A 42 3.37 13.17 -1.73
CA GLU A 42 2.12 13.78 -2.22
C GLU A 42 0.83 13.28 -1.56
N TYR A 43 0.89 12.20 -0.78
CA TYR A 43 -0.31 11.50 -0.30
C TYR A 43 -0.57 11.74 1.19
N ASP A 44 -1.69 12.34 1.58
CA ASP A 44 -2.00 12.61 2.99
C ASP A 44 -2.76 11.46 3.68
N ARG A 45 -3.11 11.62 4.97
CA ARG A 45 -3.90 10.61 5.72
C ARG A 45 -5.40 10.72 5.48
N SER A 46 -5.85 11.50 4.50
CA SER A 46 -7.27 11.62 4.20
C SER A 46 -7.81 10.34 3.55
N SER A 47 -9.14 10.21 3.51
CA SER A 47 -9.77 9.12 2.78
C SER A 47 -9.51 9.29 1.29
N TRP A 48 -8.95 8.27 0.66
CA TRP A 48 -8.63 8.27 -0.76
C TRP A 48 -9.79 7.73 -1.58
N SER A 49 -9.96 8.25 -2.79
CA SER A 49 -10.94 7.72 -3.73
C SER A 49 -10.49 6.37 -4.29
N ALA A 50 -11.39 5.64 -4.96
CA ALA A 50 -11.05 4.38 -5.61
C ALA A 50 -9.93 4.56 -6.66
N ASP A 51 -9.93 5.69 -7.37
CA ASP A 51 -8.92 6.02 -8.38
C ASP A 51 -7.55 6.28 -7.73
N ASP A 52 -7.52 6.97 -6.59
CA ASP A 52 -6.29 7.21 -5.83
C ASP A 52 -5.70 5.90 -5.26
N LEU A 53 -6.57 4.99 -4.80
CA LEU A 53 -6.16 3.67 -4.31
C LEU A 53 -5.57 2.80 -5.43
N ASP A 54 -6.13 2.85 -6.63
CA ASP A 54 -5.60 2.11 -7.79
C ASP A 54 -4.27 2.72 -8.27
N LEU A 55 -4.16 4.04 -8.27
CA LEU A 55 -2.90 4.73 -8.57
C LEU A 55 -1.80 4.32 -7.58
N VAL A 56 -2.06 4.34 -6.27
CA VAL A 56 -1.08 3.91 -5.25
C VAL A 56 -0.71 2.45 -5.43
N ARG A 57 -1.63 1.60 -5.86
CA ARG A 57 -1.35 0.20 -6.16
C ARG A 57 -0.43 0.04 -7.38
N GLU A 58 -0.66 0.81 -8.45
CA GLU A 58 0.22 0.80 -9.63
C GLU A 58 1.60 1.39 -9.31
N GLU A 59 1.63 2.52 -8.60
CA GLU A 59 2.85 3.24 -8.27
C GLU A 59 3.67 2.52 -7.20
N SER A 60 3.06 1.87 -6.21
CA SER A 60 3.78 1.19 -5.12
C SER A 60 4.80 0.15 -5.59
N VAL A 61 4.55 -0.52 -6.72
CA VAL A 61 5.53 -1.43 -7.36
C VAL A 61 6.73 -0.66 -7.91
N GLY A 62 6.50 0.47 -8.59
CA GLY A 62 7.57 1.32 -9.13
C GLY A 62 8.32 2.11 -8.06
N LEU A 63 7.62 2.52 -7.00
CA LEU A 63 8.18 3.26 -5.88
C LEU A 63 9.09 2.38 -5.02
N LEU A 64 8.86 1.06 -4.91
CA LEU A 64 9.84 0.14 -4.29
C LEU A 64 11.15 0.06 -5.07
N ASP A 65 11.10 0.08 -6.40
CA ASP A 65 12.29 0.11 -7.24
C ASP A 65 13.01 1.47 -7.12
N GLN A 66 12.26 2.55 -6.98
CA GLN A 66 12.79 3.92 -6.89
C GLN A 66 13.34 4.26 -5.49
N PHE A 67 12.69 3.80 -4.43
CA PHE A 67 13.11 4.04 -3.04
C PHE A 67 13.91 2.88 -2.43
N GLY A 68 14.16 1.84 -3.22
CA GLY A 68 14.99 0.70 -2.88
C GLY A 68 14.23 -0.35 -2.09
N LYS A 69 14.38 -1.60 -2.52
CA LYS A 69 14.38 -2.74 -1.60
C LYS A 69 15.43 -2.43 -0.54
N LEU A 70 15.00 -1.92 0.63
CA LEU A 70 15.88 -1.83 1.78
C LEU A 70 16.48 -3.23 2.03
N PRO A 71 17.81 -3.33 2.19
CA PRO A 71 18.52 -4.60 2.31
C PRO A 71 18.08 -5.44 3.51
#